data_AF-A0A0B4F801-F1
#
_entry.id   AF-A0A0B4F801-F1
#
_cell.length_a   1.000
_cell.length_b   1.000
_cell.length_c   1.000
_cell.angle_alpha   90.00
_cell.angle_beta   90.00
_cell.angle_gamma   90.00
#
_symmetry.space_group_name_H-M   'P 1'
#
loop_
_entity.id
_entity.type
_entity.pdbx_description
1 polymer ?
#
loop_
_entity_poly.entity_id
_entity_poly.type
_entity_poly.pdbx_seq_one_letter_code
_entity_poly.pdbx_strand_id
1 'polypeptide(L)'
;MHKLFPGSGFFDFEAIRILGTTVYGGADVAEVLEAVGEIKPGDPVSWERAWRTQALRAEELADEAHRHGDRDAARRGYLRAANYTRASGYMYVSTSTGNGESLAQDACSIAEKVRTLFRKALPLMDGQVHRLSIPYNEYHLPGYLYLPPVDRKIKGRKTPILVNCGGADSCQEELYFLNPAAGPGMGYAVLTFDGPGQGLMLKQYEVTMRPDWETVVAQVIDYLVKFSSQHPSWI
;
A
#
# COMPACT_ATOMS: atom_id res chain seq x y z
N MET A 1 6.85 -21.09 8.68
CA MET A 1 7.21 -19.65 8.78
C MET A 1 8.47 -19.54 9.61
N HIS A 2 9.50 -18.83 9.13
CA HIS A 2 10.73 -18.63 9.88
C HIS A 2 10.45 -17.86 11.19
N LYS A 3 11.29 -18.06 12.22
CA LYS A 3 11.10 -17.48 13.56
C LYS A 3 12.13 -16.38 13.80
N LEU A 4 11.70 -15.13 13.66
CA LEU A 4 12.50 -13.94 13.93
C LEU A 4 12.34 -13.50 15.39
N PHE A 5 11.17 -13.74 15.99
CA PHE A 5 10.84 -13.33 17.36
C PHE A 5 10.37 -14.54 18.18
N PRO A 6 11.24 -15.13 19.02
CA PRO A 6 10.86 -16.26 19.86
C PRO A 6 9.60 -15.96 20.69
N GLY A 7 8.57 -16.79 20.56
CA GLY A 7 7.31 -16.63 21.29
C GLY A 7 6.32 -15.60 20.72
N SER A 8 6.62 -14.92 19.61
CA SER A 8 5.77 -13.88 19.02
C SER A 8 5.38 -14.18 17.57
N GLY A 9 4.47 -15.14 17.38
CA GLY A 9 4.06 -15.60 16.04
C GLY A 9 3.44 -14.53 15.15
N PHE A 10 2.73 -13.55 15.72
CA PHE A 10 2.16 -12.43 14.95
C PHE A 10 3.24 -11.46 14.46
N PHE A 11 4.28 -11.21 15.25
CA PHE A 11 5.43 -10.40 14.84
C PHE A 11 6.23 -11.11 13.74
N ASP A 12 6.39 -12.44 13.83
CA ASP A 12 7.01 -13.23 12.76
C ASP A 12 6.24 -13.05 11.44
N PHE A 13 4.91 -13.15 11.49
CA PHE A 13 4.03 -13.02 10.34
C PHE A 13 4.18 -11.65 9.68
N GLU A 14 4.04 -10.57 10.44
CA GLU A 14 4.14 -9.21 9.91
C GLU A 14 5.54 -8.88 9.39
N ALA A 15 6.60 -9.34 10.06
CA ALA A 15 7.96 -9.08 9.59
C ALA A 15 8.26 -9.83 8.28
N ILE A 16 7.79 -11.07 8.15
CA ILE A 16 7.92 -11.85 6.91
C ILE A 16 7.07 -11.25 5.79
N ARG A 17 5.88 -10.73 6.10
CA ARG A 17 5.03 -10.00 5.16
C ARG A 17 5.76 -8.78 4.58
N ILE A 18 6.44 -8.01 5.42
CA ILE A 18 7.25 -6.86 4.97
C ILE A 18 8.46 -7.33 4.16
N LEU A 19 9.21 -8.32 4.66
CA LEU A 19 10.36 -8.90 3.95
C LEU A 19 9.97 -9.44 2.56
N GLY A 20 8.78 -10.02 2.42
CA GLY A 20 8.26 -10.52 1.14
C GLY A 20 8.11 -9.44 0.06
N THR A 21 7.99 -8.16 0.44
CA THR A 21 7.87 -7.04 -0.51
C THR A 21 9.20 -6.62 -1.14
N THR A 22 10.34 -7.16 -0.67
CA THR A 22 11.69 -6.83 -1.17
C THR A 22 11.83 -7.03 -2.69
N VAL A 23 11.26 -8.11 -3.23
CA VAL A 23 11.30 -8.43 -4.66
C VAL A 23 10.68 -7.34 -5.55
N TYR A 24 9.77 -6.54 -4.99
CA TYR A 24 9.10 -5.43 -5.69
C TYR A 24 9.40 -4.06 -5.06
N GLY A 25 10.49 -3.96 -4.29
CA GLY A 25 11.01 -2.70 -3.76
C GLY A 25 10.21 -2.09 -2.61
N GLY A 26 9.35 -2.87 -1.95
CA GLY A 26 8.64 -2.42 -0.74
C GLY A 26 9.48 -2.50 0.53
N ALA A 27 10.63 -3.15 0.47
CA ALA A 27 11.59 -3.23 1.57
C ALA A 27 13.00 -3.48 1.03
N ASP A 28 14.01 -3.27 1.87
CA ASP A 28 15.39 -3.73 1.68
C ASP A 28 15.72 -4.76 2.78
N VAL A 29 16.47 -5.81 2.44
CA VAL A 29 16.77 -6.89 3.39
C VAL A 29 17.60 -6.40 4.57
N ALA A 30 18.57 -5.51 4.34
CA ALA A 30 19.41 -4.98 5.42
C ALA A 30 18.61 -4.06 6.35
N GLU A 31 17.76 -3.19 5.79
CA GLU A 31 16.86 -2.31 6.57
C GLU A 31 15.88 -3.14 7.43
N VAL A 32 15.34 -4.24 6.88
CA VAL A 32 14.47 -5.17 7.62
C VAL A 32 15.22 -5.88 8.73
N LEU A 33 16.43 -6.40 8.47
CA LEU A 33 17.23 -7.09 9.49
C LEU A 33 17.68 -6.15 10.60
N GLU A 34 18.00 -4.90 10.29
CA GLU A 34 18.28 -3.86 11.29
C GLU A 34 17.05 -3.60 12.16
N ALA A 35 15.87 -3.40 11.56
CA ALA A 35 14.64 -3.23 12.32
C ALA A 35 14.35 -4.43 13.22
N VAL A 36 14.46 -5.66 12.69
CA VAL A 36 14.25 -6.89 13.46
C VAL A 36 15.20 -6.98 14.66
N GLY A 37 16.46 -6.55 14.52
CA GLY A 37 17.44 -6.53 15.62
C GLY A 37 17.07 -5.62 16.79
N GLU A 38 16.28 -4.57 16.53
CA GLU A 38 15.85 -3.60 17.54
C GLU A 38 14.49 -3.93 18.19
N ILE A 39 13.75 -4.87 17.61
CA ILE A 39 12.41 -5.25 18.05
C ILE A 39 12.51 -6.30 19.16
N LYS A 40 11.92 -5.99 20.30
CA LYS A 40 11.76 -6.95 21.41
C LYS A 40 10.53 -7.82 21.15
N PRO A 41 10.63 -9.15 21.29
CA PRO A 41 9.47 -10.04 21.12
C PRO A 41 8.30 -9.62 21.99
N GLY A 42 7.13 -9.40 21.38
CA GLY A 42 5.89 -9.06 22.07
C GLY A 42 5.79 -7.62 22.58
N ASP A 43 6.68 -6.71 22.16
CA ASP A 43 6.66 -5.30 22.54
C ASP A 43 6.25 -4.41 21.34
N PRO A 44 4.97 -3.98 21.26
CA PRO A 44 4.47 -3.10 20.20
C PRO A 44 5.20 -1.76 20.09
N VAL A 45 5.74 -1.23 21.19
CA VAL A 45 6.47 0.05 21.19
C VAL A 45 7.81 -0.11 20.49
N SER A 46 8.51 -1.22 20.75
CA SER A 46 9.75 -1.53 20.05
C SER A 46 9.52 -1.76 18.54
N TRP A 47 8.41 -2.41 18.19
CA TRP A 47 7.97 -2.61 16.79
C TRP A 47 7.77 -1.29 16.07
N GLU A 48 6.92 -0.43 16.63
CA GLU A 48 6.62 0.86 16.00
C GLU A 48 7.87 1.70 15.83
N ARG A 49 8.70 1.81 16.87
CA ARG A 49 9.91 2.63 16.84
C ARG A 49 10.88 2.14 15.77
N ALA A 50 11.09 0.83 15.65
CA ALA A 50 11.99 0.25 14.66
C ALA A 50 11.52 0.56 13.23
N TRP A 51 10.25 0.31 12.92
CA TRP A 51 9.70 0.57 11.58
C TRP A 51 9.57 2.07 11.27
N ARG A 52 9.21 2.90 12.25
CA ARG A 52 9.20 4.37 12.09
C ARG A 52 10.60 4.89 11.80
N THR A 53 11.64 4.34 12.43
CA THR A 53 13.03 4.71 12.14
C THR A 53 13.40 4.40 10.70
N GLN A 54 13.08 3.20 10.21
CA GLN A 54 13.34 2.84 8.80
C GLN A 54 12.50 3.68 7.83
N ALA A 55 11.24 3.98 8.17
CA ALA A 55 10.38 4.84 7.36
C ALA A 55 10.97 6.24 7.16
N LEU A 56 11.44 6.86 8.25
CA LEU A 56 12.05 8.20 8.21
C LEU A 56 13.35 8.22 7.40
N ARG A 57 14.23 7.22 7.58
CA ARG A 57 15.47 7.11 6.79
C ARG A 57 15.17 6.93 5.29
N ALA A 58 14.21 6.06 4.95
CA ALA A 58 13.82 5.84 3.57
C ALA A 58 13.19 7.10 2.94
N GLU A 59 12.40 7.86 3.70
CA GLU A 59 11.84 9.14 3.24
C GLU A 59 12.96 10.18 2.98
N GLU A 60 13.90 10.33 3.89
CA GLU A 60 15.02 11.28 3.75
C GLU A 60 15.86 10.98 2.51
N LEU A 61 16.23 9.71 2.30
CA LEU A 61 16.95 9.26 1.11
C LEU A 61 16.14 9.49 -0.18
N ALA A 62 14.82 9.29 -0.12
CA ALA A 62 13.94 9.53 -1.26
C ALA A 62 13.84 11.01 -1.62
N ASP A 63 13.69 11.88 -0.62
CA ASP A 63 13.63 13.33 -0.79
C ASP A 63 14.99 13.88 -1.30
N GLU A 64 16.13 13.34 -0.82
CA GLU A 64 17.45 13.67 -1.35
C GLU A 64 17.62 13.24 -2.82
N ALA A 65 17.31 11.99 -3.15
CA ALA A 65 17.38 11.49 -4.52
C ALA A 65 16.48 12.31 -5.46
N HIS A 66 15.27 12.66 -5.01
CA HIS A 66 14.33 13.47 -5.78
C HIS A 66 14.89 14.86 -6.07
N ARG A 67 15.50 15.53 -5.08
CA ARG A 67 16.14 16.84 -5.26
C ARG A 67 17.29 16.81 -6.28
N HIS A 68 18.01 15.70 -6.37
CA HIS A 68 19.12 15.52 -7.31
C HIS A 68 18.70 14.97 -8.69
N GLY A 69 17.39 14.70 -8.90
CA GLY A 69 16.88 14.17 -10.15
C GLY A 69 17.12 12.68 -10.36
N ASP A 70 17.54 11.94 -9.33
CA ASP A 70 17.61 10.47 -9.39
C ASP A 70 16.20 9.88 -9.19
N ARG A 71 15.51 9.73 -10.32
CA ARG A 71 14.14 9.18 -10.38
C ARG A 71 14.04 7.80 -9.72
N ASP A 72 14.99 6.92 -9.98
CA ASP A 72 14.89 5.51 -9.61
C ASP A 72 15.18 5.32 -8.11
N ALA A 73 16.16 6.03 -7.56
CA ALA A 73 16.41 6.04 -6.13
C ALA A 73 15.25 6.70 -5.35
N ALA A 74 14.72 7.82 -5.86
CA ALA A 74 13.56 8.48 -5.25
C ALA A 74 12.33 7.58 -5.20
N ARG A 75 11.99 6.93 -6.33
CA ARG A 75 10.88 5.96 -6.39
C ARG A 75 11.03 4.87 -5.36
N ARG A 76 12.18 4.20 -5.34
CA ARG A 76 12.45 3.09 -4.41
C ARG A 76 12.37 3.54 -2.96
N GLY A 77 12.93 4.71 -2.64
CA GLY A 77 12.89 5.26 -1.28
C GLY A 77 11.46 5.57 -0.82
N TYR A 78 10.64 6.24 -1.64
CA TYR A 78 9.25 6.54 -1.28
C TYR A 78 8.38 5.29 -1.12
N LEU A 79 8.57 4.25 -1.94
CA LEU A 79 7.86 2.98 -1.80
C LEU A 79 8.20 2.28 -0.47
N ARG A 80 9.49 2.21 -0.10
CA ARG A 80 9.91 1.67 1.20
C ARG A 80 9.39 2.51 2.36
N ALA A 81 9.51 3.84 2.28
CA ALA A 81 9.02 4.76 3.30
C ALA A 81 7.52 4.58 3.56
N ALA A 82 6.71 4.48 2.49
CA ALA A 82 5.27 4.21 2.61
C ALA A 82 5.00 2.87 3.28
N ASN A 83 5.70 1.80 2.87
CA ASN A 83 5.51 0.47 3.41
C ASN A 83 5.94 0.35 4.88
N TYR A 84 7.06 0.97 5.28
CA TYR A 84 7.52 0.99 6.66
C TYR A 84 6.66 1.89 7.56
N THR A 85 6.13 3.00 7.05
CA THR A 85 5.14 3.82 7.77
C THR A 85 3.87 3.00 8.03
N ARG A 86 3.42 2.22 7.04
CA ARG A 86 2.30 1.29 7.21
C ARG A 86 2.65 0.23 8.26
N ALA A 87 3.84 -0.36 8.17
CA ALA A 87 4.35 -1.37 9.10
C ALA A 87 4.35 -0.89 10.57
N SER A 88 4.75 0.35 10.82
CA SER A 88 4.89 0.89 12.18
C SER A 88 3.57 0.90 12.95
N GLY A 89 2.43 1.03 12.26
CA GLY A 89 1.10 1.08 12.87
C GLY A 89 0.44 -0.28 13.18
N TYR A 90 1.01 -1.43 12.78
CA TYR A 90 0.29 -2.72 12.84
C TYR A 90 0.04 -3.26 14.25
N MET A 91 1.01 -3.10 15.14
CA MET A 91 0.93 -3.69 16.49
C MET A 91 0.04 -2.87 17.43
N TYR A 92 -0.41 -1.69 16.98
CA TYR A 92 -1.38 -0.86 17.69
C TYR A 92 -2.78 -1.12 17.14
N VAL A 93 -3.50 -2.03 17.80
CA VAL A 93 -4.95 -2.14 17.65
C VAL A 93 -5.58 -1.19 18.66
N SER A 94 -6.42 -0.26 18.18
CA SER A 94 -7.24 0.61 19.02
C SER A 94 -8.02 -0.23 20.04
N THR A 95 -7.49 -0.28 21.26
CA THR A 95 -8.25 -0.68 22.44
C THR A 95 -8.35 0.57 23.29
N SER A 96 -9.57 1.07 23.47
CA SER A 96 -9.86 2.03 24.52
C SER A 96 -9.68 1.32 25.86
N THR A 97 -8.43 1.15 26.28
CA THR A 97 -8.15 0.76 27.66
C THR A 97 -8.47 2.01 28.49
N GLY A 98 -9.50 1.90 29.34
CA GLY A 98 -10.07 2.99 30.14
C GLY A 98 -9.14 3.61 31.20
N ASN A 99 -7.82 3.48 31.02
CA ASN A 99 -6.80 3.87 32.00
C ASN A 99 -5.85 4.98 31.49
N GLY A 100 -6.25 5.76 30.48
CA GLY A 100 -5.63 7.06 30.19
C GLY A 100 -4.23 7.06 29.54
N GLU A 101 -3.50 5.95 29.53
CA GLU A 101 -2.26 5.79 28.75
C GLU A 101 -2.55 5.00 27.47
N SER A 102 -3.22 5.65 26.54
CA SER A 102 -3.44 5.06 25.22
C SER A 102 -2.14 5.17 24.42
N LEU A 103 -1.47 4.05 24.17
CA LEU A 103 -0.53 3.90 23.04
C LEU A 103 -1.28 3.89 21.70
N ALA A 104 -2.39 4.63 21.57
CA ALA A 104 -3.11 4.77 20.31
C ALA A 104 -2.34 5.74 19.43
N GLN A 105 -1.63 5.18 18.46
CA GLN A 105 -1.34 5.96 17.27
C GLN A 105 -2.65 6.25 16.54
N ASP A 106 -2.78 7.48 16.06
CA ASP A 106 -3.87 7.83 15.18
C ASP A 106 -3.71 7.06 13.85
N ALA A 107 -4.50 5.99 13.71
CA ALA A 107 -4.51 5.14 12.54
C ALA A 107 -4.84 5.94 11.26
N CYS A 108 -5.63 7.01 11.38
CA CYS A 108 -5.94 7.90 10.27
C CYS A 108 -4.68 8.65 9.81
N SER A 109 -3.98 9.34 10.73
CA SER A 109 -2.71 10.02 10.43
C SER A 109 -1.68 9.11 9.77
N ILE A 110 -1.54 7.86 10.23
CA ILE A 110 -0.65 6.88 9.59
C ILE A 110 -1.10 6.58 8.16
N ALA A 111 -2.38 6.28 7.94
CA ALA A 111 -2.89 5.98 6.60
C ALA A 111 -2.73 7.16 5.65
N GLU A 112 -2.92 8.40 6.13
CA GLU A 112 -2.69 9.60 5.34
C GLU A 112 -1.22 9.79 4.97
N LYS A 113 -0.28 9.51 5.90
CA LYS A 113 1.16 9.56 5.62
C LYS A 113 1.58 8.48 4.61
N VAL A 114 1.09 7.25 4.75
CA VAL A 114 1.30 6.16 3.76
C VAL A 114 0.85 6.62 2.38
N ARG A 115 -0.38 7.11 2.26
CA ARG A 115 -0.95 7.62 1.00
C ARG A 115 -0.09 8.75 0.42
N THR A 116 0.40 9.67 1.26
CA THR A 116 1.22 10.81 0.84
C THR A 116 2.56 10.35 0.27
N LEU A 117 3.27 9.48 0.98
CA LEU A 117 4.55 8.92 0.55
C LEU A 117 4.40 8.10 -0.73
N PHE A 118 3.40 7.22 -0.78
CA PHE A 118 3.15 6.39 -1.96
C PHE A 118 2.82 7.25 -3.19
N ARG A 119 2.05 8.34 -3.01
CA ARG A 119 1.75 9.29 -4.09
C ARG A 119 2.96 10.04 -4.61
N LYS A 120 4.01 10.25 -3.80
CA LYS A 120 5.30 10.79 -4.29
C LYS A 120 6.01 9.80 -5.24
N ALA A 121 5.78 8.49 -5.10
CA ALA A 121 6.35 7.47 -5.99
C ALA A 121 5.61 7.34 -7.33
N LEU A 122 4.31 7.61 -7.38
CA LEU A 122 3.48 7.47 -8.59
C LEU A 122 4.03 8.16 -9.85
N PRO A 123 4.44 9.46 -9.83
CA PRO A 123 4.98 10.12 -11.03
C PRO A 123 6.36 9.59 -11.45
N LEU A 124 7.01 8.76 -10.63
CA LEU A 124 8.33 8.18 -10.88
C LEU A 124 8.24 6.75 -11.42
N MET A 125 7.03 6.18 -11.53
CA MET A 125 6.80 4.84 -12.06
C MET A 125 7.04 4.78 -13.58
N ASP A 126 7.41 3.60 -14.06
CA ASP A 126 7.70 3.39 -15.49
C ASP A 126 6.44 3.48 -16.36
N GLY A 127 5.29 3.07 -15.82
CA GLY A 127 3.97 3.18 -16.43
C GLY A 127 3.15 4.33 -15.85
N GLN A 128 2.19 4.83 -16.62
CA GLN A 128 1.25 5.84 -16.14
C GLN A 128 0.35 5.26 -15.05
N VAL A 129 0.18 5.99 -13.96
CA VAL A 129 -0.75 5.63 -12.88
C VAL A 129 -1.83 6.70 -12.74
N HIS A 130 -3.08 6.29 -12.85
CA HIS A 130 -4.23 7.17 -12.64
C HIS A 130 -4.79 6.99 -11.24
N ARG A 131 -4.96 8.12 -10.55
CA ARG A 131 -5.70 8.17 -9.30
C ARG A 131 -7.18 8.21 -9.64
N LEU A 132 -7.93 7.26 -9.14
CA LEU A 132 -9.36 7.13 -9.35
C LEU A 132 -10.12 7.51 -8.07
N SER A 133 -11.29 8.07 -8.28
CA SER A 133 -12.27 8.39 -7.25
C SER A 133 -13.57 7.72 -7.70
N ILE A 134 -13.79 6.49 -7.23
CA ILE A 134 -14.86 5.62 -7.71
C ILE A 134 -16.13 5.93 -6.90
N PRO A 135 -17.23 6.41 -7.51
CA PRO A 135 -18.45 6.72 -6.76
C PRO A 135 -18.99 5.49 -6.01
N TYR A 136 -19.35 5.66 -4.74
CA TYR A 136 -19.92 4.62 -3.90
C TYR A 136 -20.88 5.22 -2.87
N ASN A 137 -22.18 5.20 -3.17
CA ASN A 137 -23.22 5.90 -2.41
C ASN A 137 -22.85 7.38 -2.19
N GLU A 138 -22.77 7.85 -0.94
CA GLU A 138 -22.33 9.19 -0.54
C GLU A 138 -20.79 9.35 -0.48
N TYR A 139 -20.04 8.26 -0.60
CA TYR A 139 -18.58 8.22 -0.55
C TYR A 139 -17.94 8.03 -1.93
N HIS A 140 -16.62 8.08 -1.94
CA HIS A 140 -15.82 7.72 -3.10
C HIS A 140 -14.70 6.79 -2.68
N LEU A 141 -14.61 5.62 -3.32
CA LEU A 141 -13.53 4.68 -3.08
C LEU A 141 -12.24 5.20 -3.73
N PRO A 142 -11.16 5.40 -2.97
CA PRO A 142 -9.88 5.77 -3.54
C PRO A 142 -9.29 4.57 -4.29
N GLY A 143 -8.81 4.79 -5.51
CA GLY A 143 -8.14 3.76 -6.30
C GLY A 143 -6.94 4.24 -7.09
N TYR A 144 -6.10 3.30 -7.50
CA TYR A 144 -4.99 3.50 -8.42
C TYR A 144 -5.10 2.53 -9.60
N LEU A 145 -5.16 3.05 -10.82
CA LEU A 145 -5.10 2.27 -12.06
C LEU A 145 -3.70 2.41 -12.66
N TYR A 146 -2.92 1.34 -12.55
CA TYR A 146 -1.58 1.22 -13.09
C TYR A 146 -1.67 0.70 -14.52
N LEU A 147 -1.20 1.49 -15.49
CA LEU A 147 -1.23 1.10 -16.90
C LEU A 147 0.09 0.48 -17.33
N PRO A 148 0.07 -0.50 -18.25
CA PRO A 148 1.28 -1.01 -18.86
C PRO A 148 1.98 0.11 -19.67
N PRO A 149 3.31 0.18 -19.61
CA PRO A 149 4.10 0.99 -20.55
C PRO A 149 3.73 0.66 -22.01
N VAL A 150 3.90 1.64 -22.92
CA VAL A 150 3.48 1.52 -24.32
C VAL A 150 4.11 0.31 -25.02
N ASP A 151 5.38 0.02 -24.72
CA ASP A 151 6.15 -1.12 -25.26
C ASP A 151 5.69 -2.47 -24.68
N ARG A 152 4.96 -2.48 -23.56
CA ARG A 152 4.40 -3.68 -22.93
C ARG A 152 2.96 -3.96 -23.34
N LYS A 153 2.29 -3.03 -24.04
CA LYS A 153 0.93 -3.25 -24.57
C LYS A 153 0.92 -4.29 -25.69
N ILE A 154 -0.05 -5.19 -25.65
CA ILE A 154 -0.25 -6.19 -26.70
C ILE A 154 -0.88 -5.51 -27.92
N LYS A 155 -0.14 -5.46 -29.03
CA LYS A 155 -0.60 -4.83 -30.28
C LYS A 155 -1.90 -5.44 -30.78
N GLY A 156 -2.83 -4.58 -31.21
CA GLY A 156 -4.12 -5.00 -31.80
C GLY A 156 -5.12 -5.57 -30.78
N ARG A 157 -4.88 -5.42 -29.48
CA ARG A 157 -5.82 -5.84 -28.42
C ARG A 157 -6.02 -4.72 -27.40
N LYS A 158 -7.20 -4.70 -26.78
CA LYS A 158 -7.47 -3.89 -25.59
C LYS A 158 -6.62 -4.36 -24.41
N THR A 159 -6.31 -3.46 -23.49
CA THR A 159 -5.49 -3.79 -22.32
C THR A 159 -6.34 -4.59 -21.32
N PRO A 160 -5.97 -5.84 -20.98
CA PRO A 160 -6.69 -6.56 -19.93
C PRO A 160 -6.46 -5.89 -18.57
N ILE A 161 -7.51 -5.84 -17.74
CA ILE A 161 -7.47 -5.21 -16.41
C ILE A 161 -7.59 -6.29 -15.34
N LEU A 162 -6.63 -6.32 -14.41
CA LEU A 162 -6.71 -7.08 -13.17
C LEU A 162 -7.27 -6.17 -12.06
N VAL A 163 -8.41 -6.52 -11.48
CA VAL A 163 -8.96 -5.86 -10.29
C VAL A 163 -8.39 -6.55 -9.05
N ASN A 164 -7.52 -5.87 -8.33
CA ASN A 164 -6.79 -6.39 -7.17
C ASN A 164 -7.45 -5.94 -5.86
N CYS A 165 -8.22 -6.84 -5.25
CA CYS A 165 -8.94 -6.59 -4.01
C CYS A 165 -8.06 -6.87 -2.79
N GLY A 166 -8.11 -5.98 -1.80
CA GLY A 166 -7.47 -6.19 -0.50
C GLY A 166 -8.26 -7.09 0.45
N GLY A 167 -7.65 -7.39 1.59
CA GLY A 167 -8.28 -8.04 2.75
C GLY A 167 -8.68 -7.03 3.84
N ALA A 168 -8.89 -7.52 5.07
CA ALA A 168 -9.30 -6.70 6.21
C ALA A 168 -8.18 -5.83 6.81
N ASP A 169 -6.92 -6.22 6.61
CA ASP A 169 -5.74 -5.65 7.24
C ASP A 169 -4.75 -5.03 6.24
N SER A 170 -5.14 -4.94 4.96
CA SER A 170 -4.36 -4.34 3.88
C SER A 170 -4.87 -2.95 3.51
N CYS A 171 -4.02 -2.17 2.85
CA CYS A 171 -4.44 -1.00 2.08
C CYS A 171 -3.95 -1.12 0.64
N GLN A 172 -4.56 -0.36 -0.28
CA GLN A 172 -4.19 -0.39 -1.69
C GLN A 172 -2.71 -0.09 -1.95
N GLU A 173 -2.06 0.75 -1.13
CA GLU A 173 -0.63 1.03 -1.23
C GLU A 173 0.24 -0.19 -0.92
N GLU A 174 -0.19 -1.09 -0.02
CA GLU A 174 0.47 -2.38 0.20
C GLU A 174 0.25 -3.32 -1.00
N LEU A 175 -0.97 -3.34 -1.52
CA LEU A 175 -1.35 -4.21 -2.63
C LEU A 175 -0.48 -4.00 -3.87
N TYR A 176 0.13 -2.82 -4.02
CA TYR A 176 1.13 -2.52 -5.04
C TYR A 176 2.22 -3.60 -5.15
N PHE A 177 2.74 -4.07 -4.02
CA PHE A 177 3.83 -5.05 -4.00
C PHE A 177 3.38 -6.47 -4.31
N LEU A 178 2.09 -6.73 -4.51
CA LEU A 178 1.60 -8.06 -4.90
C LEU A 178 1.41 -8.16 -6.41
N ASN A 179 0.58 -7.28 -6.99
CA ASN A 179 0.19 -7.38 -8.40
C ASN A 179 0.59 -6.14 -9.24
N PRO A 180 0.34 -4.89 -8.81
CA PRO A 180 0.69 -3.70 -9.59
C PRO A 180 2.17 -3.50 -9.89
N ALA A 181 3.09 -4.00 -9.05
CA ALA A 181 4.52 -3.90 -9.32
C ALA A 181 4.97 -4.76 -10.51
N ALA A 182 4.22 -5.82 -10.85
CA ALA A 182 4.56 -6.76 -11.92
C ALA A 182 3.62 -6.69 -13.13
N GLY A 183 2.31 -6.57 -12.88
CA GLY A 183 1.25 -6.67 -13.89
C GLY A 183 1.44 -5.75 -15.11
N PRO A 184 1.71 -4.44 -14.92
CA PRO A 184 2.01 -3.52 -16.02
C PRO A 184 3.17 -3.97 -16.91
N GLY A 185 4.22 -4.56 -16.32
CA GLY A 185 5.36 -5.12 -17.07
C GLY A 185 4.98 -6.35 -17.92
N MET A 186 3.90 -7.04 -17.55
CA MET A 186 3.33 -8.18 -18.28
C MET A 186 2.22 -7.77 -19.27
N GLY A 187 1.96 -6.47 -19.42
CA GLY A 187 0.94 -5.96 -20.34
C GLY A 187 -0.48 -5.87 -19.76
N TYR A 188 -0.65 -6.08 -18.45
CA TYR A 188 -1.93 -5.90 -17.75
C TYR A 188 -2.02 -4.52 -17.14
N ALA A 189 -3.18 -3.87 -17.27
CA ALA A 189 -3.53 -2.81 -16.35
C ALA A 189 -3.92 -3.45 -15.01
N VAL A 190 -3.59 -2.81 -13.90
CA VAL A 190 -3.97 -3.29 -12.57
C VAL A 190 -4.70 -2.19 -11.84
N LEU A 191 -5.86 -2.49 -11.27
CA LEU A 191 -6.60 -1.59 -10.40
C LEU A 191 -6.43 -2.06 -8.96
N THR A 192 -6.02 -1.16 -8.06
CA THR A 192 -6.21 -1.32 -6.62
C THR A 192 -7.21 -0.29 -6.14
N PHE A 193 -7.99 -0.61 -5.10
CA PHE A 193 -8.86 0.34 -4.42
C PHE A 193 -9.06 -0.09 -2.96
N ASP A 194 -9.40 0.87 -2.10
CA ASP A 194 -9.90 0.56 -0.76
C ASP A 194 -11.43 0.67 -0.76
N GLY A 195 -12.13 -0.41 -0.42
CA GLY A 195 -13.57 -0.38 -0.19
C GLY A 195 -13.95 -0.27 1.29
N PRO A 196 -15.25 -0.39 1.62
CA PRO A 196 -15.73 -0.42 3.01
C PRO A 196 -14.91 -1.38 3.89
N GLY A 197 -14.46 -0.89 5.05
CA GLY A 197 -13.64 -1.64 6.00
C GLY A 197 -12.15 -1.71 5.69
N GLN A 198 -11.70 -1.06 4.62
CA GLN A 198 -10.29 -1.10 4.18
C GLN A 198 -9.66 0.28 4.20
N GLY A 199 -8.35 0.33 4.43
CA GLY A 199 -7.53 1.53 4.30
C GLY A 199 -8.19 2.79 4.87
N LEU A 200 -8.29 3.83 4.04
CA LEU A 200 -8.87 5.12 4.43
C LEU A 200 -10.40 5.10 4.54
N MET A 201 -11.09 4.19 3.86
CA MET A 201 -12.55 4.07 3.98
C MET A 201 -12.95 3.77 5.42
N LEU A 202 -12.21 2.88 6.09
CA LEU A 202 -12.42 2.61 7.51
C LEU A 202 -11.82 3.70 8.40
N LYS A 203 -10.56 4.08 8.16
CA LYS A 203 -9.80 4.91 9.10
C LYS A 203 -10.20 6.39 9.11
N GLN A 204 -10.66 6.91 7.98
CA GLN A 204 -11.03 8.32 7.82
C GLN A 204 -12.55 8.53 7.82
N TYR A 205 -13.29 7.61 7.17
CA TYR A 205 -14.72 7.77 6.95
C TYR A 205 -15.59 6.80 7.78
N GLU A 206 -14.95 5.94 8.59
CA GLU A 206 -15.62 4.95 9.45
C GLU A 206 -16.60 4.03 8.70
N VAL A 207 -16.42 3.88 7.38
CA VAL A 207 -17.24 3.00 6.55
C VAL A 207 -16.76 1.58 6.77
N THR A 208 -17.58 0.78 7.46
CA THR A 208 -17.23 -0.58 7.90
C THR A 208 -17.38 -1.63 6.81
N MET A 209 -16.66 -2.75 6.94
CA MET A 209 -16.74 -3.86 5.99
C MET A 209 -18.16 -4.43 5.96
N ARG A 210 -18.63 -4.77 4.76
CA ARG A 210 -19.90 -5.46 4.54
C ARG A 210 -19.67 -6.91 4.11
N PRO A 211 -20.58 -7.84 4.45
CA PRO A 211 -20.42 -9.26 4.11
C PRO A 211 -20.65 -9.57 2.62
N ASP A 212 -21.42 -8.75 1.91
CA ASP A 212 -21.77 -8.89 0.49
C ASP A 212 -20.83 -8.06 -0.40
N TRP A 213 -19.55 -8.45 -0.43
CA TRP A 213 -18.49 -7.73 -1.13
C TRP A 213 -18.70 -7.63 -2.65
N GLU A 214 -19.46 -8.55 -3.25
CA GLU A 214 -19.86 -8.49 -4.66
C GLU A 214 -20.58 -7.19 -5.01
N THR A 215 -21.32 -6.58 -4.06
CA THR A 215 -21.96 -5.28 -4.24
C THR A 215 -20.95 -4.15 -4.42
N VAL A 216 -19.80 -4.23 -3.75
CA VAL A 216 -18.70 -3.25 -3.89
C VAL A 216 -18.00 -3.45 -5.22
N VAL A 217 -17.65 -4.71 -5.54
CA VAL A 217 -16.94 -5.05 -6.77
C VAL A 217 -17.79 -4.74 -8.01
N ALA A 218 -19.10 -4.97 -7.97
CA ALA A 218 -20.00 -4.63 -9.06
C ALA A 218 -19.93 -3.14 -9.42
N GLN A 219 -19.96 -2.24 -8.43
CA GLN A 219 -19.84 -0.79 -8.65
C GLN A 219 -18.48 -0.40 -9.24
N VAL A 220 -17.40 -1.05 -8.78
CA VAL A 220 -16.05 -0.84 -9.33
C VAL A 220 -15.96 -1.30 -10.79
N ILE A 221 -16.56 -2.44 -11.14
CA ILE A 221 -16.62 -2.95 -12.52
C ILE A 221 -17.44 -2.01 -13.40
N ASP A 222 -18.63 -1.59 -12.96
CA ASP A 222 -19.48 -0.65 -13.70
C ASP A 222 -18.78 0.68 -13.96
N TYR A 223 -18.02 1.17 -12.97
CA TYR A 223 -17.17 2.34 -13.13
C TYR A 223 -16.08 2.09 -14.19
N LEU A 224 -15.37 0.96 -14.13
CA LEU A 224 -14.31 0.64 -15.09
C LEU A 224 -14.83 0.51 -16.53
N VAL A 225 -16.02 -0.06 -16.73
CA VAL A 225 -16.65 -0.16 -18.06
C VAL A 225 -16.91 1.23 -18.65
N LYS A 226 -17.44 2.16 -17.83
CA LYS A 226 -17.65 3.55 -18.24
C LYS A 226 -16.31 4.26 -18.49
N PHE A 227 -15.34 4.08 -17.59
CA PHE A 227 -14.02 4.69 -17.67
C PHE A 227 -13.26 4.25 -18.93
N SER A 228 -13.27 2.95 -19.26
CA SER A 228 -12.65 2.41 -20.49
C SER A 228 -13.31 2.97 -21.75
N SER A 229 -14.64 3.11 -21.76
CA SER A 229 -15.36 3.69 -22.90
C SER A 229 -14.96 5.15 -23.18
N GLN A 230 -14.60 5.89 -22.14
CA GLN A 230 -14.10 7.28 -22.24
C GLN A 230 -12.60 7.37 -22.56
N HIS A 231 -11.83 6.29 -22.33
CA HIS A 231 -10.38 6.26 -22.49
C HIS A 231 -9.91 5.05 -23.34
N PRO A 232 -10.42 4.90 -24.59
CA PRO A 232 -10.21 3.69 -25.39
C PRO A 232 -8.76 3.44 -25.81
N SER A 233 -7.88 4.44 -25.71
CA SER A 233 -6.44 4.30 -25.99
C SER A 233 -5.65 3.79 -24.78
N TRP A 234 -6.23 3.83 -23.59
CA TRP A 234 -5.59 3.42 -22.35
C TRP A 234 -5.86 1.95 -22.04
N ILE A 235 -7.13 1.57 -22.09
CA ILE A 235 -7.65 0.25 -21.67
C ILE A 235 -8.73 -0.28 -22.62
#